data_AF-A0A2D0HKY2-F1
#
_entry.id   AF-A0A2D0HKY2-F1
#
_cell.length_a   1.000
_cell.length_b   1.000
_cell.length_c   1.000
_cell.angle_alpha   90.00
_cell.angle_beta   90.00
_cell.angle_gamma   90.00
#
_symmetry.space_group_name_H-M   'P 1'
#
loop_
_entity.id
_entity.type
_entity.pdbx_description
1 polymer ?
#
loop_
_entity_poly.entity_id
_entity_poly.type
_entity_poly.pdbx_seq_one_letter_code
_entity_poly.pdbx_strand_id
1 'polypeptide(L)'
;MQVLRCSPRKEILSLNVSLGRGGEACVYAVPSDNDLVAKIYHKPTTAHAEKLQAMLANPPENPTASLGHISIAWPEDLLRAADGKNSILGFLMPRIQGMRPIIDFYNPRTRRQHCPLFNYQYLLRTARNLAAAFAALHASGYCIGDVNESNILVSDTALVTLIDTDFFPSNRP
;
A
#
# COMPACT_ATOMS: atom_id res chain seq x y z
N MET A 1 -5.15 -14.12 14.85
CA MET A 1 -6.35 -14.55 14.09
C MET A 1 -5.93 -15.44 12.93
N GLN A 2 -6.79 -16.36 12.47
CA GLN A 2 -6.50 -17.21 11.31
C GLN A 2 -7.26 -16.73 10.07
N VAL A 3 -6.56 -16.62 8.95
CA VAL A 3 -7.13 -16.27 7.65
C VAL A 3 -6.63 -17.22 6.58
N LEU A 4 -7.43 -17.41 5.54
CA LEU A 4 -7.10 -18.21 4.38
C LEU A 4 -6.62 -17.31 3.25
N ARG A 5 -5.37 -17.48 2.82
CA ARG A 5 -4.83 -16.96 1.55
C ARG A 5 -5.49 -17.69 0.39
N CYS A 6 -5.91 -16.97 -0.66
CA CYS A 6 -6.71 -17.56 -1.74
C CYS A 6 -5.85 -18.05 -2.92
N SER A 7 -4.80 -17.31 -3.29
CA SER A 7 -4.02 -17.52 -4.51
C SER A 7 -2.56 -17.01 -4.34
N PRO A 8 -1.56 -17.58 -5.06
CA PRO A 8 -1.59 -18.81 -5.85
C PRO A 8 -1.51 -20.08 -5.00
N ARG A 9 -1.22 -19.96 -3.70
CA ARG A 9 -1.17 -21.08 -2.75
C ARG A 9 -2.20 -20.86 -1.66
N LYS A 10 -3.15 -21.79 -1.53
CA LYS A 10 -4.07 -21.80 -0.41
C LYS A 10 -3.29 -22.15 0.85
N GLU A 11 -3.25 -21.21 1.79
CA GLU A 11 -2.47 -21.32 3.02
C GLU A 11 -3.25 -20.67 4.15
N ILE A 12 -3.24 -21.30 5.33
CA ILE A 12 -3.79 -20.69 6.54
C ILE A 12 -2.70 -19.86 7.20
N LEU A 13 -2.90 -18.54 7.23
CA LEU A 13 -1.99 -17.60 7.87
C LEU A 13 -2.45 -17.31 9.30
N SER A 14 -1.53 -17.45 10.25
CA SER A 14 -1.75 -17.09 11.66
C SER A 14 -1.22 -15.69 11.93
N LEU A 15 -2.11 -14.69 11.84
CA LEU A 15 -1.77 -13.28 12.04
C LEU A 15 -1.75 -12.95 13.54
N ASN A 16 -0.55 -12.95 14.12
CA ASN A 16 -0.34 -12.77 15.56
C ASN A 16 0.38 -11.46 15.92
N VAL A 17 1.10 -10.85 14.97
CA VAL A 17 1.88 -9.63 15.19
C VAL A 17 1.23 -8.48 14.43
N SER A 18 0.66 -7.53 15.16
CA SER A 18 0.12 -6.28 14.61
C SER A 18 1.26 -5.29 14.40
N LEU A 19 1.39 -4.77 13.18
CA LEU A 19 2.38 -3.76 12.80
C LEU A 19 1.83 -2.34 12.90
N GLY A 20 0.51 -2.19 12.78
CA GLY A 20 -0.16 -0.90 12.83
C GLY A 20 -1.67 -1.06 12.84
N ARG A 21 -2.36 -0.08 13.43
CA ARG A 21 -3.82 -0.02 13.49
C ARG A 21 -4.29 1.33 13.01
N GLY A 22 -4.92 1.35 11.85
CA GLY A 22 -5.62 2.52 11.31
C GLY A 22 -7.08 2.55 11.74
N GLY A 23 -7.79 3.58 11.28
CA GLY A 23 -9.22 3.77 11.55
C GLY A 23 -10.11 2.67 10.95
N GLU A 24 -9.74 2.15 9.77
CA GLU A 24 -10.55 1.17 9.03
C GLU A 24 -10.03 -0.27 9.09
N ALA A 25 -8.74 -0.45 9.35
CA ALA A 25 -8.06 -1.74 9.29
C ALA A 25 -6.89 -1.87 10.28
N CYS A 26 -6.51 -3.11 10.56
CA CYS A 26 -5.23 -3.48 11.16
C CYS A 26 -4.30 -4.07 10.09
N VAL A 27 -3.00 -3.77 10.21
CA VAL A 27 -1.95 -4.38 9.39
C VAL A 27 -1.17 -5.37 10.25
N TYR A 28 -1.02 -6.60 9.77
CA TYR A 28 -0.33 -7.69 10.44
C TYR A 28 0.86 -8.17 9.63
N ALA A 29 1.90 -8.65 10.32
CA ALA A 29 2.99 -9.37 9.67
C ALA A 29 2.52 -10.74 9.17
N VAL A 30 3.02 -11.16 8.01
CA VAL A 30 2.80 -12.50 7.46
C VAL A 30 3.95 -13.41 7.91
N PRO A 31 3.71 -14.48 8.68
CA PRO A 31 4.81 -15.29 9.22
C PRO A 31 5.63 -16.05 8.17
N SER A 32 4.99 -16.47 7.08
CA SER A 32 5.63 -17.24 6.01
C SER A 32 6.36 -16.38 4.97
N ASP A 33 6.16 -15.06 4.99
CA ASP A 33 6.70 -14.14 3.99
C ASP A 33 6.96 -12.75 4.61
N ASN A 34 8.24 -12.41 4.78
CA ASN A 34 8.63 -11.13 5.37
C ASN A 34 8.41 -9.94 4.44
N ASP A 35 8.23 -10.18 3.14
CA ASP A 35 8.04 -9.15 2.13
C ASP A 35 6.56 -8.79 1.96
N LEU A 36 5.66 -9.46 2.69
CA LEU A 36 4.23 -9.22 2.68
C LEU A 36 3.68 -8.80 4.05
N VAL A 37 2.59 -8.04 4.00
CA VAL A 37 1.74 -7.75 5.14
C VAL A 37 0.28 -8.06 4.82
N ALA A 38 -0.47 -8.41 5.85
CA ALA A 38 -1.91 -8.62 5.76
C ALA A 38 -2.65 -7.41 6.30
N LYS A 39 -3.41 -6.71 5.45
CA LYS A 39 -4.35 -5.66 5.87
C LYS A 39 -5.73 -6.25 6.05
N ILE A 40 -6.26 -6.17 7.28
CA ILE A 40 -7.54 -6.75 7.69
C ILE A 40 -8.48 -5.63 8.13
N TYR A 41 -9.66 -5.55 7.52
CA TYR A 41 -10.67 -4.55 7.89
C TYR A 41 -11.29 -4.86 9.26
N HIS A 42 -11.55 -3.82 10.06
CA HIS A 42 -12.26 -3.99 11.34
C HIS A 42 -13.71 -4.44 11.13
N LYS A 43 -14.34 -3.94 10.07
CA LYS A 43 -15.72 -4.24 9.67
C LYS A 43 -15.75 -4.53 8.15
N PRO A 44 -15.43 -5.76 7.72
CA PRO A 44 -15.47 -6.10 6.30
C PRO A 44 -16.90 -6.02 5.75
N THR A 45 -17.04 -5.51 4.54
CA THR A 45 -18.33 -5.33 3.85
C THR A 45 -18.23 -5.93 2.45
N THR A 46 -19.37 -6.15 1.79
CA THR A 46 -19.40 -6.59 0.39
C THR A 46 -18.75 -5.56 -0.54
N ALA A 47 -18.94 -4.27 -0.26
CA ALA A 47 -18.29 -3.19 -1.01
C ALA A 47 -16.75 -3.25 -0.92
N HIS A 48 -16.19 -3.61 0.24
CA HIS A 48 -14.74 -3.84 0.37
C HIS A 48 -14.29 -5.01 -0.52
N ALA A 49 -15.04 -6.11 -0.52
CA ALA A 49 -14.73 -7.28 -1.34
C ALA A 49 -14.76 -6.97 -2.84
N GLU A 50 -15.80 -6.28 -3.31
CA GLU A 50 -15.95 -5.85 -4.72
C GLU A 50 -14.83 -4.89 -5.13
N LYS A 51 -14.50 -3.91 -4.28
CA LYS A 51 -13.37 -2.99 -4.50
C LYS A 51 -12.06 -3.76 -4.66
N LEU A 52 -11.74 -4.68 -3.76
CA LEU A 52 -10.51 -5.47 -3.83
C LEU A 52 -10.44 -6.36 -5.08
N GLN A 53 -11.55 -6.99 -5.46
CA GLN A 53 -11.62 -7.78 -6.69
C GLN A 53 -11.35 -6.92 -7.93
N ALA A 54 -11.95 -5.72 -8.00
CA ALA A 54 -11.69 -4.78 -9.10
C ALA A 54 -10.23 -4.32 -9.13
N MET A 55 -9.61 -4.08 -7.96
CA MET A 55 -8.19 -3.71 -7.87
C MET A 55 -7.26 -4.84 -8.35
N LEU A 56 -7.53 -6.08 -7.97
CA LEU A 56 -6.74 -7.24 -8.41
C LEU A 56 -6.88 -7.52 -9.91
N ALA A 57 -8.06 -7.23 -10.49
CA ALA A 57 -8.31 -7.43 -11.92
C ALA A 57 -7.63 -6.37 -12.81
N ASN A 58 -7.33 -5.19 -12.28
CA ASN A 58 -6.78 -4.07 -13.04
C ASN A 58 -5.66 -3.35 -12.25
N PRO A 59 -4.51 -4.00 -12.01
CA PRO A 59 -3.41 -3.38 -11.30
C PRO A 59 -2.76 -2.26 -12.13
N PRO A 60 -2.38 -1.12 -11.53
CA PRO A 60 -1.66 -0.08 -12.24
C PRO A 60 -0.23 -0.49 -12.56
N GLU A 61 0.35 0.12 -13.59
CA GLU A 61 1.77 -0.04 -13.89
C GLU A 61 2.64 0.49 -12.74
N ASN A 62 3.74 -0.20 -12.44
CA ASN A 62 4.73 0.29 -11.48
C ASN A 62 5.83 1.08 -12.21
N PRO A 63 5.85 2.42 -12.15
CA PRO A 63 6.78 3.25 -12.93
C PRO A 63 8.25 3.06 -12.54
N THR A 64 8.54 2.45 -11.39
CA THR A 64 9.89 2.16 -10.90
C THR A 64 10.23 0.68 -10.89
N ALA A 65 9.49 -0.15 -11.62
CA ALA A 65 9.73 -1.59 -11.67
C ALA A 65 11.16 -1.94 -12.13
N SER A 66 11.71 -1.19 -13.08
CA SER A 66 13.10 -1.36 -13.57
C SER A 66 14.16 -1.08 -12.50
N LEU A 67 13.79 -0.41 -11.41
CA LEU A 67 14.65 -0.13 -10.26
C LEU A 67 14.44 -1.14 -9.11
N GLY A 68 13.57 -2.13 -9.29
CA GLY A 68 13.19 -3.07 -8.23
C GLY A 68 12.39 -2.43 -7.09
N HIS A 69 11.79 -1.26 -7.31
CA HIS A 69 11.06 -0.51 -6.28
C HIS A 69 9.56 -0.53 -6.51
N ILE A 70 8.79 -0.63 -5.43
CA ILE A 70 7.33 -0.69 -5.45
C ILE A 70 6.78 0.73 -5.30
N SER A 71 6.28 1.34 -6.38
CA SER A 71 5.71 2.69 -6.33
C SER A 71 4.34 2.78 -5.65
N ILE A 72 3.59 1.67 -5.63
CA ILE A 72 2.22 1.61 -5.12
C ILE A 72 2.08 0.29 -4.37
N ALA A 73 1.76 0.34 -3.07
CA ALA A 73 1.48 -0.86 -2.28
C ALA A 73 0.10 -1.42 -2.65
N TRP A 74 0.05 -2.14 -3.76
CA TRP A 74 -1.17 -2.69 -4.35
C TRP A 74 -1.55 -4.03 -3.70
N PRO A 75 -2.85 -4.38 -3.62
CA PRO A 75 -3.27 -5.72 -3.23
C PRO A 75 -2.70 -6.79 -4.17
N GLU A 76 -2.20 -7.89 -3.61
CA GLU A 76 -1.68 -9.04 -4.36
C GLU A 76 -2.57 -10.28 -4.25
N ASP A 77 -3.25 -10.46 -3.11
CA ASP A 77 -4.19 -11.57 -2.92
C ASP A 77 -5.24 -11.25 -1.85
N LEU A 78 -6.36 -11.97 -1.91
CA LEU A 78 -7.47 -11.84 -0.96
C LEU A 78 -7.28 -12.75 0.25
N LEU A 79 -7.67 -12.25 1.41
CA LEU A 79 -7.70 -13.00 2.66
C LEU A 79 -9.16 -13.29 3.06
N ARG A 80 -9.48 -14.57 3.24
CA ARG A 80 -10.81 -15.03 3.68
C ARG A 80 -10.79 -15.50 5.12
N ALA A 81 -11.97 -15.60 5.72
CA ALA A 81 -12.12 -16.25 7.01
C ALA A 81 -11.74 -17.74 6.90
N ALA A 82 -10.98 -18.24 7.88
CA ALA A 82 -10.63 -19.65 7.96
C ALA A 82 -11.78 -20.53 8.53
N ASP A 83 -12.86 -19.90 9.02
CA ASP A 83 -14.02 -20.57 9.63
C ASP A 83 -15.01 -21.16 8.60
N GLY A 84 -14.63 -21.20 7.32
CA GLY A 84 -15.44 -21.70 6.22
C GLY A 84 -16.46 -20.69 5.67
N LYS A 85 -16.62 -19.52 6.29
CA LYS A 85 -17.41 -18.44 5.69
C LYS A 85 -16.61 -17.87 4.52
N ASN A 86 -17.25 -17.78 3.36
CA ASN A 86 -16.63 -17.29 2.14
C ASN A 86 -16.43 -15.75 2.12
N SER A 87 -16.35 -15.12 3.29
CA SER A 87 -16.21 -13.68 3.44
C SER A 87 -14.76 -13.25 3.28
N ILE A 88 -14.56 -12.19 2.49
CA ILE A 88 -13.27 -11.51 2.35
C ILE A 88 -13.09 -10.59 3.55
N LEU A 89 -12.02 -10.82 4.33
CA LEU A 89 -11.69 -10.05 5.52
C LEU A 89 -10.67 -8.94 5.24
N GLY A 90 -9.92 -9.09 4.15
CA GLY A 90 -8.81 -8.19 3.82
C GLY A 90 -7.98 -8.72 2.66
N PHE A 91 -6.72 -8.30 2.60
CA PHE A 91 -5.82 -8.61 1.50
C PHE A 91 -4.35 -8.62 1.93
N LEU A 92 -3.53 -9.27 1.11
CA LEU A 92 -2.07 -9.20 1.16
C LEU A 92 -1.57 -8.06 0.26
N MET A 93 -0.53 -7.37 0.71
CA MET A 93 0.17 -6.36 -0.08
C MET A 93 1.67 -6.34 0.29
N PRO A 94 2.52 -5.74 -0.54
CA PRO A 94 3.94 -5.58 -0.23
C PRO A 94 4.18 -4.89 1.10
N ARG A 95 5.16 -5.41 1.84
CA ARG A 95 5.68 -4.78 3.06
C ARG A 95 6.68 -3.71 2.70
N ILE A 96 6.34 -2.46 3.02
CA ILE A 96 7.24 -1.33 2.81
C ILE A 96 8.08 -1.11 4.06
N GLN A 97 9.41 -1.07 3.90
CA GLN A 97 10.38 -0.91 4.98
C GLN A 97 11.42 0.16 4.62
N GLY A 98 12.05 0.75 5.63
CA GLY A 98 13.17 1.69 5.43
C GLY A 98 12.77 3.02 4.78
N MET A 99 11.47 3.34 4.74
CA MET A 99 10.95 4.59 4.17
C MET A 99 10.31 5.45 5.27
N ARG A 100 10.22 6.76 5.03
CA ARG A 100 9.63 7.73 5.96
C ARG A 100 8.51 8.52 5.28
N PRO A 101 7.53 9.04 6.03
CA PRO A 101 6.50 9.92 5.47
C PRO A 101 7.11 11.12 4.71
N ILE A 102 6.49 11.52 3.61
CA ILE A 102 7.00 12.58 2.72
C ILE A 102 7.21 13.92 3.46
N ILE A 103 6.45 14.18 4.52
CA ILE A 103 6.59 15.37 5.37
C ILE A 103 7.97 15.49 6.02
N ASP A 104 8.62 14.37 6.34
CA ASP A 104 9.98 14.37 6.89
C ASP A 104 10.99 14.95 5.90
N PHE A 105 10.67 14.94 4.60
CA PHE A 105 11.54 15.42 3.54
C PHE A 105 11.17 16.84 3.11
N TYR A 106 9.91 17.17 2.82
CA TYR A 106 9.61 18.54 2.35
C TYR A 106 9.69 19.58 3.49
N ASN A 107 9.46 19.19 4.75
CA ASN A 107 9.59 20.08 5.89
C ASN A 107 11.07 20.40 6.16
N PRO A 108 11.53 21.66 6.02
CA PRO A 108 12.95 21.97 6.16
C PRO A 108 13.52 21.68 7.55
N ARG A 109 12.71 21.84 8.60
CA ARG A 109 13.13 21.60 9.99
C ARG A 109 13.35 20.12 10.23
N THR A 110 12.36 19.30 9.90
CA THR A 110 12.43 17.84 10.05
C THR A 110 13.51 17.24 9.17
N ARG A 111 13.60 17.68 7.91
CA ARG A 111 14.62 17.23 6.97
C ARG A 111 16.04 17.50 7.49
N ARG A 112 16.30 18.69 8.04
CA ARG A 112 17.62 19.02 8.60
C ARG A 112 18.00 18.12 9.78
N GLN A 113 17.04 17.60 10.52
CA GLN A 113 17.27 16.72 11.67
C GLN A 113 17.43 15.25 11.27
N HIS A 114 16.56 14.75 10.40
CA HIS A 114 16.48 13.31 10.10
C HIS A 114 17.08 12.91 8.75
N CYS A 115 17.11 13.83 7.79
CA CYS A 115 17.51 13.58 6.41
C CYS A 115 18.47 14.69 5.90
N PRO A 116 19.56 15.03 6.62
CA PRO A 116 20.36 16.23 6.35
C PRO A 116 21.04 16.23 4.98
N LEU A 117 21.30 15.05 4.41
CA LEU A 117 21.91 14.89 3.08
C LEU A 117 20.90 14.98 1.93
N PHE A 118 19.60 15.04 2.24
CA PHE A 118 18.53 15.12 1.25
C PHE A 118 18.44 16.53 0.70
N ASN A 119 19.21 16.80 -0.35
CA ASN A 119 19.30 18.13 -0.95
C ASN A 119 18.13 18.42 -1.92
N TYR A 120 18.15 19.60 -2.53
CA TYR A 120 17.10 20.06 -3.44
C TYR A 120 16.90 19.13 -4.66
N GLN A 121 17.95 18.51 -5.18
CA GLN A 121 17.83 17.57 -6.30
C GLN A 121 17.03 16.33 -5.92
N TYR A 122 17.19 15.84 -4.68
CA TYR A 122 16.38 14.74 -4.17
C TYR A 122 14.91 15.15 -4.02
N LEU A 123 14.60 16.38 -3.60
CA LEU A 123 13.21 16.87 -3.55
C LEU A 123 12.56 16.88 -4.94
N LEU A 124 13.27 17.37 -5.96
CA LEU A 124 12.78 17.34 -7.34
C LEU A 124 12.57 15.90 -7.84
N ARG A 125 13.49 14.99 -7.50
CA ARG A 125 13.36 13.57 -7.82
C ARG A 125 12.16 12.93 -7.14
N THR A 126 11.91 13.23 -5.86
CA THR A 126 10.71 12.78 -5.13
C THR A 126 9.45 13.30 -5.79
N ALA A 127 9.39 14.59 -6.12
CA ALA A 127 8.23 15.18 -6.80
C ALA A 127 7.95 14.50 -8.15
N ARG A 128 9.00 14.22 -8.94
CA ARG A 128 8.88 13.48 -10.21
C ARG A 128 8.35 12.06 -9.99
N ASN A 129 8.90 11.33 -9.02
CA ASN A 129 8.49 9.96 -8.73
C ASN A 129 7.05 9.89 -8.22
N LEU A 130 6.65 10.85 -7.37
CA LEU A 130 5.27 11.00 -6.91
C LEU A 130 4.32 11.25 -8.08
N ALA A 131 4.66 12.18 -8.97
CA ALA A 131 3.87 12.46 -10.17
C ALA A 131 3.76 11.24 -11.09
N ALA A 132 4.82 10.45 -11.24
CA ALA A 132 4.80 9.22 -12.02
C ALA A 132 3.86 8.15 -11.41
N ALA A 133 3.88 7.98 -10.09
CA ALA A 133 2.97 7.07 -9.40
C ALA A 133 1.50 7.50 -9.55
N PHE A 134 1.23 8.81 -9.46
CA PHE A 134 -0.11 9.37 -9.67
C PHE A 134 -0.57 9.18 -11.12
N ALA A 135 0.30 9.44 -12.08
CA ALA A 135 0.02 9.24 -13.50
C ALA A 135 -0.32 7.78 -13.80
N ALA A 136 0.40 6.82 -13.22
CA ALA A 136 0.13 5.38 -13.40
C ALA A 136 -1.25 4.96 -12.85
N LEU A 137 -1.65 5.50 -11.70
CA LEU A 137 -2.99 5.28 -11.13
C LEU A 137 -4.09 5.85 -12.05
N HIS A 138 -3.92 7.10 -12.47
CA HIS A 138 -4.89 7.78 -13.33
C HIS A 138 -5.01 7.10 -14.70
N ALA A 139 -3.89 6.67 -15.29
CA ALA A 139 -3.87 5.93 -16.56
C ALA A 139 -4.63 4.59 -16.47
N SER A 140 -4.69 4.00 -15.27
CA SER A 140 -5.42 2.75 -15.00
C SER A 140 -6.88 2.99 -14.59
N GLY A 141 -7.35 4.24 -14.66
CA GLY A 141 -8.73 4.61 -14.34
C GLY A 141 -9.04 4.69 -12.85
N TYR A 142 -8.05 4.94 -11.99
CA TYR A 142 -8.26 5.17 -10.56
C TYR A 142 -8.15 6.65 -10.21
N CYS A 143 -9.08 7.14 -9.41
CA CYS A 143 -8.98 8.43 -8.73
C CYS A 143 -8.41 8.21 -7.32
N ILE A 144 -7.56 9.14 -6.88
CA ILE A 144 -7.06 9.19 -5.51
C ILE A 144 -8.05 10.01 -4.67
N GLY A 145 -8.75 9.35 -3.75
CA GLY A 145 -9.80 9.98 -2.93
C GLY A 145 -9.27 10.86 -1.80
N ASP A 146 -8.11 10.51 -1.23
CA ASP A 146 -7.46 11.28 -0.19
C ASP A 146 -5.94 11.29 -0.40
N VAL A 147 -5.37 12.50 -0.51
CA VAL A 147 -3.92 12.72 -0.62
C VAL A 147 -3.42 13.25 0.72
N ASN A 148 -2.82 12.35 1.50
CA ASN A 148 -2.30 12.65 2.84
C ASN A 148 -0.79 12.42 2.89
N GLU A 149 -0.02 13.30 3.54
CA GLU A 149 1.43 13.13 3.67
C GLU A 149 1.86 11.84 4.38
N SER A 150 1.00 11.27 5.23
CA SER A 150 1.28 10.01 5.92
C SER A 150 1.15 8.78 5.01
N ASN A 151 0.43 8.93 3.90
CA ASN A 151 0.18 7.88 2.90
C ASN A 151 1.25 7.85 1.79
N ILE A 152 2.20 8.79 1.81
CA ILE A 152 3.27 8.88 0.82
C ILE A 152 4.58 8.62 1.55
N LEU A 153 5.16 7.45 1.30
CA LEU A 153 6.45 7.07 1.86
C LEU A 153 7.56 7.40 0.87
N VAL A 154 8.71 7.85 1.39
CA VAL A 154 9.88 8.22 0.60
C VAL A 154 11.13 7.55 1.15
N SER A 155 11.95 6.99 0.25
CA SER A 155 13.26 6.43 0.58
C SER A 155 14.33 7.51 0.67
N ASP A 156 15.48 7.17 1.26
CA ASP A 156 16.69 8.00 1.23
C ASP A 156 17.19 8.32 -0.20
N THR A 157 16.86 7.47 -1.17
CA THR A 157 17.16 7.59 -2.60
C THR A 157 16.07 8.32 -3.40
N ALA A 158 15.12 8.98 -2.71
CA ALA A 158 14.00 9.74 -3.27
C ALA A 158 12.97 8.91 -4.07
N LEU A 159 12.96 7.59 -3.92
CA LEU A 159 11.89 6.74 -4.45
C LEU A 159 10.64 6.89 -3.58
N VAL A 160 9.47 6.77 -4.20
CA VAL A 160 8.17 7.03 -3.56
C VAL A 160 7.36 5.75 -3.54
N THR A 161 6.65 5.49 -2.45
CA THR A 161 5.63 4.44 -2.39
C THR A 161 4.35 5.03 -1.83
N LEU A 162 3.26 4.88 -2.57
CA LEU A 162 1.92 5.18 -2.08
C LEU A 162 1.40 4.01 -1.27
N ILE A 163 0.95 4.29 -0.05
CA ILE A 163 0.33 3.33 0.85
C ILE A 163 -1.05 3.82 1.25
N ASP A 164 -1.91 2.90 1.70
CA ASP A 164 -3.18 3.19 2.39
C ASP A 164 -4.03 4.28 1.72
N THR A 165 -3.97 4.36 0.40
CA THR A 165 -4.63 5.42 -0.34
C THR A 165 -5.97 4.91 -0.80
N ASP A 166 -7.01 5.70 -0.56
CA ASP A 166 -8.37 5.37 -0.96
C ASP A 166 -8.55 5.54 -2.47
N PHE A 167 -8.18 4.50 -3.20
CA PHE A 167 -8.38 4.44 -4.64
C PHE A 167 -9.81 4.06 -4.97
N PHE A 168 -10.43 4.77 -5.91
CA PHE A 168 -11.73 4.41 -6.43
C PHE A 168 -11.70 4.46 -7.97
N PRO A 169 -12.33 3.50 -8.66
CA PRO A 169 -12.47 3.58 -10.11
C PRO A 169 -13.13 4.91 -10.50
N SER A 170 -12.60 5.59 -11.50
CA SER A 170 -13.10 6.87 -12.01
C SER A 170 -14.51 6.75 -12.60
N ASN A 171 -14.86 5.56 -13.10
CA ASN A 171 -16.23 5.21 -13.50
C ASN A 171 -16.95 4.52 -12.32
N ARG A 172 -17.45 5.31 -11.38
CA ARG A 172 -18.64 4.91 -10.63
C ARG A 172 -19.87 5.37 -11.42
N PRO A 173 -20.90 4.52 -11.59
CA PRO A 173 -22.17 4.95 -12.18
C PRO A 173 -22.82 6.07 -11.36
#